data_AF-A0A0T6B339-F1
#
_entry.id   AF-A0A0T6B339-F1
#
_cell.length_a   1.000
_cell.length_b   1.000
_cell.length_c   1.000
_cell.angle_alpha   90.00
_cell.angle_beta   90.00
_cell.angle_gamma   90.00
#
_symmetry.space_group_name_H-M   'P 1'
#
loop_
_entity.id
_entity.type
_entity.pdbx_description
1 polymer ?
#
loop_
_entity_poly.entity_id
_entity_poly.type
_entity_poly.pdbx_seq_one_letter_code
_entity_poly.pdbx_strand_id
1 'polypeptide(L)'
;MITITLSILLLTTCVKYSLACNGYTIKVNDIKNCGKNNVIQIENFDVQLDNNCNVIPKGCVTITKPFKTANVHYIITKPPMPALTGNADICKLVEGNKSAIDILSSFALPNRCPVSAQKVCVNGNKKINIGRYKNQLGYFAGNIKIKTDTKHDSGSTCTEIDLTIARH
;
A
#
# COMPACT_ATOMS: atom_id res chain seq x y z
N MET A 1 -32.17 17.60 26.90
CA MET A 1 -31.11 16.57 26.81
C MET A 1 -30.99 15.97 25.40
N ILE A 2 -32.09 15.54 24.76
CA ILE A 2 -32.08 14.89 23.42
C ILE A 2 -31.53 15.81 22.30
N THR A 3 -31.82 17.10 22.33
CA THR A 3 -31.31 18.07 21.33
C THR A 3 -29.80 18.29 21.43
N ILE A 4 -29.22 18.21 22.63
CA ILE A 4 -27.78 18.40 22.86
C ILE A 4 -27.01 17.15 22.40
N THR A 5 -27.52 15.96 22.72
CA THR A 5 -26.89 14.70 22.27
C THR A 5 -26.97 14.51 20.75
N LEU A 6 -28.07 14.91 20.11
CA LEU A 6 -28.20 14.88 18.64
C LEU A 6 -27.23 15.86 17.96
N SER A 7 -27.05 17.04 18.54
CA SER A 7 -26.13 18.06 18.03
C SER A 7 -24.66 17.63 18.14
N ILE A 8 -24.27 17.02 19.26
CA ILE A 8 -22.92 16.47 19.46
C ILE A 8 -22.65 15.29 18.50
N LEU A 9 -23.64 14.44 18.28
CA LEU A 9 -23.52 13.31 17.35
C LEU A 9 -23.36 13.80 15.89
N LEU A 10 -24.10 14.82 15.46
CA LEU A 10 -23.94 15.43 14.13
C LEU A 10 -22.58 16.13 13.97
N LEU A 11 -22.11 16.84 14.99
CA LEU A 11 -20.81 17.52 14.94
C LEU A 11 -19.65 16.51 14.85
N THR A 12 -19.72 15.40 15.58
CA THR A 12 -18.65 14.37 15.57
C THR A 12 -18.60 13.58 14.27
N THR A 13 -19.73 13.32 13.61
CA THR A 13 -19.75 12.66 12.28
C THR A 13 -19.23 13.58 11.19
N CYS A 14 -19.58 14.88 11.21
CA CYS A 14 -19.04 15.86 10.26
C CYS A 14 -17.51 16.03 10.37
N VAL A 15 -16.96 16.05 11.60
CA VAL A 15 -15.50 16.17 11.82
C VAL A 15 -14.76 14.94 11.30
N LYS A 16 -15.28 13.72 11.51
CA LYS A 16 -14.66 12.49 10.98
C LYS A 16 -14.71 12.43 9.45
N TYR A 17 -15.80 12.88 8.84
CA TYR A 17 -15.92 12.96 7.37
C TYR A 17 -14.90 13.96 6.78
N SER A 18 -14.65 15.07 7.48
CA SER A 18 -13.66 16.09 7.10
C SER A 18 -12.20 15.62 7.20
N LEU A 19 -11.93 14.48 7.86
CA LEU A 19 -10.59 13.94 8.07
C LEU A 19 -10.24 12.79 7.09
N ALA A 20 -11.19 12.34 6.28
CA ALA A 20 -11.06 11.22 5.35
C ALA A 20 -11.12 11.68 3.89
N CYS A 21 -10.37 11.05 2.99
CA CYS A 21 -10.41 11.39 1.56
C CYS A 21 -11.73 10.92 0.96
N ASN A 22 -12.62 11.86 0.63
CA ASN A 22 -13.97 11.56 0.14
C ASN A 22 -14.74 10.59 1.09
N GLY A 23 -14.50 10.71 2.40
CA GLY A 23 -15.08 9.82 3.41
C GLY A 23 -14.39 8.46 3.56
N TYR A 24 -13.27 8.19 2.88
CA TYR A 24 -12.55 6.91 2.96
C TYR A 24 -11.25 6.99 3.75
N THR A 25 -10.95 5.92 4.48
CA THR A 25 -9.66 5.67 5.15
C THR A 25 -9.07 4.34 4.73
N ILE A 26 -7.75 4.23 4.91
CA ILE A 26 -6.98 3.00 4.70
C ILE A 26 -6.49 2.53 6.06
N LYS A 27 -6.59 1.23 6.32
CA LYS A 27 -6.01 0.58 7.48
C LYS A 27 -5.17 -0.60 7.00
N VAL A 28 -3.89 -0.63 7.37
CA VAL A 28 -3.07 -1.83 7.27
C VAL A 28 -3.42 -2.74 8.44
N ASN A 29 -3.95 -3.93 8.17
CA ASN A 29 -4.32 -4.90 9.21
C ASN A 29 -3.14 -5.79 9.58
N ASP A 30 -2.41 -6.29 8.58
CA ASP A 30 -1.25 -7.15 8.77
C ASP A 30 -0.31 -7.08 7.56
N ILE A 31 0.99 -7.23 7.81
CA ILE A 31 2.02 -7.41 6.78
C ILE A 31 2.99 -8.47 7.26
N LYS A 32 3.16 -9.51 6.44
CA LYS A 32 3.97 -10.67 6.79
C LYS A 32 5.00 -10.96 5.71
N ASN A 33 6.25 -11.09 6.14
CA ASN A 33 7.31 -11.72 5.34
C ASN A 33 7.13 -13.24 5.43
N CYS A 34 6.41 -13.85 4.49
CA CYS A 34 6.04 -15.28 4.54
C CYS A 34 7.15 -16.24 4.12
N GLY A 35 8.25 -15.73 3.55
CA GLY A 35 9.42 -16.52 3.18
C GLY A 35 10.51 -16.46 4.24
N LYS A 36 11.25 -17.57 4.42
CA LYS A 36 12.30 -17.69 5.46
C LYS A 36 13.49 -16.75 5.22
N ASN A 37 13.91 -16.60 3.96
CA ASN A 37 15.11 -15.85 3.57
C ASN A 37 14.79 -14.84 2.45
N ASN A 38 13.83 -13.95 2.70
CA ASN A 38 13.39 -12.98 1.73
C ASN A 38 14.53 -12.04 1.28
N VAL A 39 14.62 -11.80 -0.03
CA VAL A 39 15.51 -10.76 -0.61
C VAL A 39 15.00 -9.36 -0.22
N ILE A 40 13.68 -9.18 -0.16
CA ILE A 40 13.04 -7.93 0.27
C ILE A 40 12.22 -8.20 1.53
N GLN A 41 12.48 -7.46 2.60
CA GLN A 41 11.80 -7.56 3.89
C GLN A 41 11.10 -6.25 4.22
N ILE A 42 9.86 -6.31 4.71
CA ILE A 42 9.08 -5.15 5.14
C ILE A 42 8.95 -5.15 6.67
N GLU A 43 9.15 -4.00 7.29
CA GLU A 43 9.13 -3.82 8.75
C GLU A 43 8.29 -2.59 9.14
N ASN A 44 7.45 -2.74 10.17
CA ASN A 44 6.70 -1.65 10.81
C ASN A 44 5.93 -0.76 9.81
N PHE A 45 5.32 -1.39 8.81
CA PHE A 45 4.70 -0.68 7.71
C PHE A 45 3.24 -0.31 8.01
N ASP A 46 2.91 0.95 7.73
CA ASP A 46 1.58 1.52 7.86
C ASP A 46 1.35 2.55 6.74
N VAL A 47 0.08 2.78 6.41
CA VAL A 47 -0.32 3.73 5.38
C VAL A 47 -1.54 4.50 5.87
N GLN A 48 -1.41 5.82 5.88
CA GLN A 48 -2.51 6.72 6.21
C GLN A 48 -3.03 7.42 4.96
N LEU A 49 -4.32 7.72 4.94
CA LEU A 49 -4.96 8.52 3.91
C LEU A 49 -5.54 9.77 4.57
N ASP A 50 -4.99 10.94 4.23
CA ASP A 50 -5.48 12.22 4.77
C ASP A 50 -6.68 12.78 3.97
N ASN A 51 -7.30 13.83 4.49
CA ASN A 51 -8.45 14.49 3.89
C ASN A 51 -8.17 15.17 2.53
N ASN A 52 -6.91 15.49 2.26
CA ASN A 52 -6.46 16.01 0.97
C ASN A 52 -6.18 14.88 -0.04
N CYS A 53 -6.55 13.65 0.30
CA CYS A 53 -6.29 12.46 -0.49
C CYS A 53 -4.80 12.19 -0.68
N ASN A 54 -3.99 12.51 0.32
CA ASN A 54 -2.60 12.10 0.33
C ASN A 54 -2.46 10.73 1.01
N VAL A 55 -1.82 9.80 0.30
CA VAL A 55 -1.30 8.56 0.85
C VAL A 55 0.01 8.86 1.54
N ILE A 56 0.11 8.52 2.82
CA ILE A 56 1.22 8.83 3.71
C ILE A 56 1.79 7.51 4.24
N PRO A 57 2.85 6.98 3.62
CA PRO A 57 3.45 5.74 4.06
C PRO A 57 4.42 5.94 5.22
N LYS A 58 4.46 4.95 6.11
CA LYS A 58 5.42 4.83 7.20
C LYS A 58 5.93 3.40 7.25
N GLY A 59 7.20 3.21 7.56
CA GLY A 59 7.81 1.88 7.72
C GLY A 59 9.16 1.79 7.03
N CYS A 60 9.75 0.59 7.07
CA CYS A 60 11.03 0.31 6.44
C CYS A 60 10.93 -0.87 5.48
N VAL A 61 11.71 -0.80 4.43
CA VAL A 61 11.95 -1.90 3.50
C VAL A 61 13.45 -2.16 3.44
N THR A 62 13.83 -3.41 3.66
CA THR A 62 15.22 -3.87 3.64
C THR A 62 15.42 -4.78 2.43
N ILE A 63 16.32 -4.40 1.54
CA ILE A 63 16.81 -5.21 0.42
C ILE A 63 18.10 -5.86 0.90
N THR A 64 18.03 -7.15 1.25
CA THR A 64 19.12 -7.89 1.90
C THR A 64 20.23 -8.28 0.93
N LYS A 65 19.88 -8.48 -0.34
CA LYS A 65 20.82 -8.84 -1.42
C LYS A 65 20.55 -7.99 -2.66
N PRO A 66 21.60 -7.58 -3.40
CA PRO A 66 21.40 -6.94 -4.68
C PRO A 66 20.72 -7.89 -5.67
N PHE A 67 19.96 -7.35 -6.61
CA PHE A 67 19.29 -8.14 -7.65
C PHE A 67 19.19 -7.33 -8.95
N LYS A 68 19.14 -8.05 -10.07
CA LYS A 68 18.95 -7.50 -11.41
C LYS A 68 17.57 -7.81 -11.97
N THR A 69 16.91 -8.84 -11.46
CA THR A 69 15.58 -9.28 -11.94
C THR A 69 14.59 -9.40 -10.78
N ALA A 70 13.30 -9.22 -11.08
CA ALA A 70 12.23 -9.33 -10.11
C ALA A 70 10.92 -9.75 -10.81
N ASN A 71 10.69 -11.07 -10.91
CA ASN A 71 9.47 -11.64 -11.47
C ASN A 71 8.49 -11.99 -10.36
N VAL A 72 7.37 -11.30 -10.29
CA VAL A 72 6.35 -11.47 -9.25
C VAL A 72 5.17 -12.28 -9.76
N HIS A 73 4.78 -13.29 -8.99
CA HIS A 73 3.45 -13.87 -9.02
C HIS A 73 2.61 -13.21 -7.94
N TYR A 74 1.43 -12.70 -8.27
CA TYR A 74 0.55 -12.03 -7.30
C TYR A 74 -0.84 -12.66 -7.28
N ILE A 75 -1.43 -12.68 -6.08
CA ILE A 75 -2.81 -13.08 -5.83
C ILE A 75 -3.45 -11.96 -5.01
N ILE A 76 -4.51 -11.36 -5.55
CA ILE A 76 -5.30 -10.31 -4.89
C ILE A 76 -6.69 -10.87 -4.62
N THR A 77 -7.04 -10.93 -3.34
CA THR A 77 -8.33 -11.43 -2.88
C THR A 77 -9.14 -10.28 -2.29
N LYS A 78 -10.35 -10.10 -2.79
CA LYS A 78 -11.30 -9.09 -2.31
C LYS A 78 -12.72 -9.66 -2.35
N PRO A 79 -13.22 -10.25 -1.26
CA PRO A 79 -14.58 -10.78 -1.21
C PRO A 79 -15.63 -9.69 -1.48
N PRO A 80 -16.74 -10.00 -2.17
CA PRO A 80 -17.12 -11.30 -2.74
C PRO A 80 -16.55 -11.57 -4.15
N MET A 81 -15.64 -10.73 -4.65
CA MET A 81 -15.06 -10.90 -5.99
C MET A 81 -14.13 -12.12 -6.03
N PRO A 82 -14.05 -12.82 -7.18
CA PRO A 82 -13.07 -13.88 -7.38
C PRO A 82 -11.64 -13.32 -7.22
N ALA A 83 -10.73 -14.16 -6.74
CA ALA A 83 -9.33 -13.79 -6.62
C ALA A 83 -8.74 -13.46 -7.99
N LEU A 84 -8.02 -12.34 -8.06
CA LEU A 84 -7.26 -11.93 -9.24
C LEU A 84 -5.83 -12.43 -9.10
N THR A 85 -5.40 -13.28 -10.04
CA THR A 85 -4.04 -13.84 -10.06
C THR A 85 -3.33 -13.40 -11.33
N GLY A 86 -2.02 -13.13 -11.24
CA GLY A 86 -1.22 -12.79 -12.41
C GLY A 86 0.28 -12.88 -12.18
N ASN A 87 1.04 -12.59 -13.22
CA ASN A 87 2.49 -12.51 -13.19
C ASN A 87 2.95 -11.18 -13.80
N ALA A 88 4.02 -10.61 -13.27
CA ALA A 88 4.64 -9.41 -13.83
C ALA A 88 6.15 -9.39 -13.61
N ASP A 89 6.86 -8.71 -14.50
CA ASP A 89 8.27 -8.36 -14.32
C ASP A 89 8.33 -6.93 -13.75
N ILE A 90 8.67 -6.81 -12.47
CA ILE A 90 8.71 -5.52 -11.77
C ILE A 90 9.77 -4.61 -12.41
N CYS A 91 10.92 -5.14 -12.82
CA CYS A 91 11.97 -4.36 -13.46
C CYS A 91 11.50 -3.75 -14.79
N LYS A 92 10.77 -4.52 -15.61
CA LYS A 92 10.17 -3.99 -16.85
C LYS A 92 9.01 -3.04 -16.59
N LEU A 93 8.19 -3.30 -15.57
CA LEU A 93 7.06 -2.44 -15.23
C LEU A 93 7.52 -1.02 -14.90
N VAL A 94 8.61 -0.86 -14.15
CA VAL A 94 9.07 0.46 -13.74
C VAL A 94 9.73 1.25 -14.86
N GLU A 95 10.25 0.62 -15.90
CA GLU A 95 10.86 1.32 -17.05
C GLU A 95 9.82 2.05 -17.92
N GLY A 96 8.58 1.54 -17.97
CA GLY A 96 7.53 2.07 -18.84
C GLY A 96 6.30 2.65 -18.13
N ASN A 97 6.21 2.55 -16.80
CA ASN A 97 4.99 2.91 -16.07
C ASN A 97 5.23 3.97 -14.99
N LYS A 98 4.86 5.21 -15.30
CA LYS A 98 4.97 6.35 -14.39
C LYS A 98 4.26 6.11 -13.05
N SER A 99 3.09 5.47 -13.06
CA SER A 99 2.37 5.18 -11.80
C SER A 99 3.14 4.19 -10.92
N ALA A 100 3.81 3.20 -11.51
CA ALA A 100 4.67 2.28 -10.74
C ALA A 100 5.89 3.01 -10.17
N ILE A 101 6.51 3.90 -10.95
CA ILE A 101 7.61 4.77 -10.50
C ILE A 101 7.17 5.65 -9.33
N ASP A 102 6.02 6.33 -9.46
CA ASP A 102 5.50 7.24 -8.43
C ASP A 102 5.21 6.50 -7.12
N ILE A 103 4.63 5.29 -7.21
CA ILE A 103 4.40 4.43 -6.05
C ILE A 103 5.72 4.08 -5.38
N LEU A 104 6.69 3.48 -6.10
CA LEU A 104 7.97 3.09 -5.50
C LEU A 104 8.72 4.29 -4.91
N SER A 105 8.76 5.40 -5.63
CA SER A 105 9.44 6.63 -5.19
C SER A 105 8.83 7.20 -3.91
N SER A 106 7.54 7.01 -3.69
CA SER A 106 6.88 7.45 -2.45
C SER A 106 7.30 6.67 -1.21
N PHE A 107 7.65 5.39 -1.39
CA PHE A 107 8.26 4.54 -0.37
C PHE A 107 9.78 4.70 -0.34
N ALA A 108 10.32 5.68 -1.09
CA ALA A 108 11.74 5.90 -1.33
C ALA A 108 12.46 4.64 -1.87
N LEU A 109 11.72 3.74 -2.50
CA LEU A 109 12.25 2.53 -3.09
C LEU A 109 12.90 2.81 -4.45
N PRO A 110 13.93 2.05 -4.83
CA PRO A 110 14.50 2.09 -6.17
C PRO A 110 13.44 1.87 -7.24
N ASN A 111 13.44 2.73 -8.25
CA ASN A 111 12.48 2.72 -9.35
C ASN A 111 13.11 2.22 -10.67
N ARG A 112 14.26 1.55 -10.58
CA ARG A 112 14.99 0.98 -11.71
C ARG A 112 15.80 -0.22 -11.25
N CYS A 113 16.03 -1.16 -12.15
CA CYS A 113 16.98 -2.24 -11.97
C CYS A 113 18.31 -1.88 -12.65
N PRO A 114 19.46 -2.43 -12.21
CA PRO A 114 19.63 -3.29 -11.05
C PRO A 114 19.50 -2.54 -9.72
N VAL A 115 19.14 -3.28 -8.66
CA VAL A 115 18.92 -2.76 -7.32
C VAL A 115 20.01 -3.21 -6.36
N SER A 116 20.59 -2.27 -5.61
CA SER A 116 21.58 -2.54 -4.56
C SER A 116 20.93 -2.92 -3.24
N ALA A 117 21.65 -3.71 -2.43
CA ALA A 117 21.27 -3.93 -1.04
C ALA A 117 21.25 -2.61 -0.27
N GLN A 118 20.17 -2.37 0.46
CA GLN A 118 19.94 -1.14 1.21
C GLN A 118 18.75 -1.31 2.16
N LYS A 119 18.69 -0.46 3.19
CA LYS A 119 17.49 -0.27 4.00
C LYS A 119 16.97 1.13 3.77
N VAL A 120 15.70 1.24 3.41
CA VAL A 120 15.02 2.51 3.20
C VAL A 120 13.87 2.60 4.18
N CYS A 121 13.74 3.74 4.85
CA CYS A 121 12.63 4.00 5.77
C CYS A 121 11.92 5.30 5.39
N VAL A 122 10.59 5.27 5.49
CA VAL A 122 9.73 6.45 5.37
C VAL A 122 9.00 6.67 6.68
N ASN A 123 8.89 7.94 7.09
CA ASN A 123 8.34 8.32 8.40
C ASN A 123 7.10 9.21 8.26
N GLY A 124 6.32 9.04 7.19
CA GLY A 124 5.14 9.86 6.89
C GLY A 124 5.44 11.28 6.37
N ASN A 125 6.70 11.56 6.03
CA ASN A 125 7.10 12.84 5.42
C ASN A 125 6.91 12.87 3.90
N LYS A 126 6.87 11.70 3.25
CA LYS A 126 6.52 11.56 1.83
C LYS A 126 5.02 11.41 1.70
N LYS A 127 4.45 12.07 0.69
CA LYS A 127 3.01 12.08 0.42
C LYS A 127 2.78 11.86 -1.06
N ILE A 128 1.83 11.00 -1.42
CA ILE A 128 1.32 10.87 -2.78
C ILE A 128 -0.09 11.38 -2.83
N ASN A 129 -0.37 12.37 -3.67
CA ASN A 129 -1.75 12.78 -3.88
C ASN A 129 -2.46 11.81 -4.84
N ILE A 130 -3.50 11.15 -4.35
CA ILE A 130 -4.39 10.28 -5.14
C ILE A 130 -5.73 10.96 -5.43
N GLY A 131 -5.81 12.30 -5.33
CA GLY A 131 -7.03 13.07 -5.51
C GLY A 131 -7.72 12.83 -6.87
N ARG A 132 -6.94 12.52 -7.92
CA ARG A 132 -7.48 12.11 -9.23
C ARG A 132 -8.35 10.85 -9.19
N TYR A 133 -8.17 10.01 -8.17
CA TYR A 133 -8.89 8.75 -7.95
C TYR A 133 -9.92 8.82 -6.81
N LYS A 134 -10.14 10.00 -6.20
CA LYS A 134 -11.02 10.13 -5.02
C LYS A 134 -12.44 9.59 -5.24
N ASN A 135 -12.96 9.72 -6.46
CA ASN A 135 -14.30 9.25 -6.84
C ASN A 135 -14.36 7.73 -7.08
N GLN A 136 -13.19 7.08 -7.21
CA GLN A 136 -13.06 5.64 -7.46
C GLN A 136 -12.76 4.85 -6.18
N LEU A 137 -12.53 5.51 -5.04
CA LEU A 137 -12.20 4.84 -3.77
C LEU A 137 -13.27 3.85 -3.31
N GLY A 138 -14.54 4.10 -3.63
CA GLY A 138 -15.63 3.17 -3.37
C GLY A 138 -15.46 1.82 -4.07
N TYR A 139 -14.83 1.78 -5.25
CA TYR A 139 -14.51 0.52 -5.93
C TYR A 139 -13.50 -0.32 -5.14
N PHE A 140 -12.64 0.32 -4.36
CA PHE A 140 -11.62 -0.34 -3.55
C PHE A 140 -12.08 -0.62 -2.11
N ALA A 141 -13.24 -0.13 -1.70
CA ALA A 141 -13.79 -0.38 -0.36
C ALA A 141 -13.96 -1.88 -0.05
N GLY A 142 -13.65 -2.27 1.19
CA GLY A 142 -13.64 -3.64 1.68
C GLY A 142 -12.27 -4.11 2.16
N ASN A 143 -12.21 -5.38 2.58
CA ASN A 143 -10.97 -6.06 2.93
C ASN A 143 -10.27 -6.57 1.66
N ILE A 144 -8.98 -6.30 1.55
CA ILE A 144 -8.13 -6.69 0.43
C ILE A 144 -6.92 -7.43 0.99
N LYS A 145 -6.70 -8.64 0.51
CA LYS A 145 -5.52 -9.44 0.81
C LYS A 145 -4.68 -9.56 -0.45
N ILE A 146 -3.40 -9.27 -0.34
CA ILE A 146 -2.43 -9.35 -1.43
C ILE A 146 -1.36 -10.33 -0.99
N LYS A 147 -1.14 -11.37 -1.78
CA LYS A 147 0.01 -12.26 -1.63
C LYS A 147 0.90 -12.11 -2.86
N THR A 148 2.20 -12.01 -2.63
CA THR A 148 3.19 -11.93 -3.70
C THR A 148 4.32 -12.91 -3.45
N ASP A 149 4.67 -13.66 -4.48
CA ASP A 149 5.85 -14.51 -4.54
C ASP A 149 6.75 -13.99 -5.66
N THR A 150 7.86 -13.35 -5.29
CA THR A 150 8.81 -12.73 -6.22
C THR A 150 10.08 -13.55 -6.32
N LYS A 151 10.46 -13.90 -7.54
CA LYS A 151 11.76 -14.50 -7.87
C LYS A 151 12.73 -13.42 -8.33
N HIS A 152 13.88 -13.38 -7.67
CA HIS A 152 15.04 -12.58 -8.04
C HIS A 152 16.16 -13.50 -8.52
N ASP A 153 17.17 -12.94 -9.19
CA ASP A 153 18.41 -13.64 -9.52
C ASP A 153 19.25 -13.98 -8.27
N SER A 154 19.02 -13.28 -7.15
CA SER A 154 19.73 -13.49 -5.87
C SER A 154 18.94 -14.24 -4.79
N GLY A 155 17.72 -14.69 -5.09
CA GLY A 155 16.86 -15.42 -4.17
C GLY A 155 15.37 -15.20 -4.42
N SER A 156 14.54 -15.42 -3.40
CA SER A 156 13.08 -15.25 -3.48
C SER A 156 12.58 -14.35 -2.36
N THR A 157 11.43 -13.73 -2.58
CA THR A 157 10.69 -12.94 -1.60
C THR A 157 9.24 -13.39 -1.57
N CYS A 158 8.69 -13.66 -0.39
CA CYS A 158 7.26 -13.86 -0.19
C CYS A 158 6.71 -12.79 0.77
N THR A 159 5.64 -12.11 0.36
CA THR A 159 4.97 -11.09 1.16
C THR A 159 3.46 -11.31 1.13
N GLU A 160 2.82 -11.21 2.30
CA GLU A 160 1.38 -11.15 2.46
C GLU A 160 1.00 -9.80 3.10
N ILE A 161 -0.01 -9.13 2.55
CA ILE A 161 -0.51 -7.83 2.99
C ILE A 161 -2.02 -7.96 3.16
N ASP A 162 -2.53 -7.60 4.32
CA ASP A 162 -3.96 -7.46 4.61
C ASP A 162 -4.25 -5.98 4.88
N LEU A 163 -5.13 -5.38 4.08
CA LEU A 163 -5.54 -4.00 4.25
C LEU A 163 -7.06 -3.86 4.11
N THR A 164 -7.61 -2.80 4.71
CA THR A 164 -9.02 -2.46 4.60
C THR A 164 -9.18 -1.03 4.17
N ILE A 165 -10.04 -0.82 3.17
CA ILE A 165 -10.50 0.51 2.77
C ILE A 165 -11.94 0.62 3.22
N ALA A 166 -12.22 1.55 4.12
CA ALA A 166 -13.55 1.71 4.71
C ALA A 166 -14.05 3.13 4.52
N ARG A 167 -15.37 3.27 4.39
CA ARG A 167 -16.04 4.57 4.45
C ARG A 167 -16.38 4.89 5.91
N HIS A 168 -16.12 6.12 6.33
CA HIS A 168 -16.55 6.67 7.61
C HIS A 168 -17.97 7.23 7.56
#